data_AF-A0A1G1WVU8-F1
#
_entry.id   AF-A0A1G1WVU8-F1
#
_cell.length_a   1.000
_cell.length_b   1.000
_cell.length_c   1.000
_cell.angle_alpha   90.00
_cell.angle_beta   90.00
_cell.angle_gamma   90.00
#
_symmetry.space_group_name_H-M   'P 1'
#
loop_
_entity.id
_entity.type
_entity.pdbx_description
1 polymer ?
#
loop_
_entity_poly.entity_id
_entity_poly.type
_entity_poly.pdbx_seq_one_letter_code
_entity_poly.pdbx_strand_id
1 'polypeptide(L)'
;MIKVVYLFWSLLIGLFTTLLSYFYVRDDSLYGYPLVYFRIIESAETTSNQLIGQSLGKFSYLVFLLDLIFWWLILSAVLVIVKNYILDFEPSEKK
;
A
#
# COMPACT_ATOMS: atom_id res chain seq x y z
N MET A 1 -17.32 5.84 17.31
CA MET A 1 -16.14 4.94 17.38
C MET A 1 -16.07 3.95 16.22
N ILE A 2 -17.18 3.34 15.80
CA ILE A 2 -17.25 2.36 14.69
C ILE A 2 -16.58 2.84 13.37
N LYS A 3 -16.71 4.12 13.00
CA LYS A 3 -16.09 4.69 11.79
C LYS A 3 -14.55 4.64 11.81
N VAL A 4 -13.94 4.87 12.97
CA VAL A 4 -12.48 4.83 13.13
C VAL A 4 -11.97 3.39 13.06
N VAL A 5 -12.75 2.44 13.57
CA VAL A 5 -12.45 1.00 13.49
C VAL A 5 -12.39 0.55 12.03
N TYR A 6 -13.33 0.97 11.18
CA TYR A 6 -13.28 0.62 9.75
C TYR A 6 -12.09 1.23 9.00
N LEU A 7 -11.71 2.48 9.33
CA LEU A 7 -10.51 3.12 8.76
C LEU A 7 -9.22 2.41 9.18
N PHE A 8 -9.18 1.91 10.42
CA PHE A 8 -8.06 1.11 10.91
C PHE A 8 -7.97 -0.24 10.17
N TRP A 9 -9.09 -0.91 9.93
CA TRP A 9 -9.11 -2.15 9.17
C TRP A 9 -8.74 -1.94 7.69
N SER A 10 -9.20 -0.85 7.05
CA SER A 10 -8.78 -0.54 5.68
C SER A 10 -7.28 -0.24 5.61
N LEU A 11 -6.71 0.37 6.65
CA LEU A 11 -5.27 0.61 6.75
C LEU A 11 -4.48 -0.70 6.93
N LEU A 12 -4.95 -1.63 7.77
CA LEU A 12 -4.30 -2.94 7.93
C LEU A 12 -4.30 -3.75 6.63
N ILE A 13 -5.42 -3.76 5.90
CA ILE A 13 -5.51 -4.45 4.61
C ILE A 13 -4.62 -3.77 3.58
N GLY A 14 -4.60 -2.43 3.53
CA GLY A 14 -3.69 -1.68 2.67
C GLY A 14 -2.22 -2.03 2.94
N LEU A 15 -1.83 -2.09 4.22
CA LEU A 15 -0.50 -2.48 4.65
C LEU A 15 -0.14 -3.91 4.23
N PHE A 16 -1.08 -4.84 4.34
CA PHE A 16 -0.88 -6.22 3.89
C PHE A 16 -0.70 -6.30 2.37
N THR A 17 -1.51 -5.57 1.60
CA THR A 17 -1.39 -5.50 0.13
C THR A 17 -0.07 -4.88 -0.31
N THR A 18 0.37 -3.79 0.33
CA THR A 18 1.66 -3.14 0.04
C THR A 18 2.83 -4.06 0.40
N LEU A 19 2.76 -4.80 1.52
CA LEU A 19 3.79 -5.78 1.89
C LEU A 19 3.83 -6.96 0.90
N LEU A 20 2.67 -7.49 0.52
CA LEU A 20 2.57 -8.52 -0.51
C LEU A 20 3.18 -8.04 -1.82
N SER A 21 2.82 -6.84 -2.27
CA SER A 21 3.42 -6.24 -3.48
C SER A 21 4.93 -6.11 -3.33
N TYR A 22 5.42 -5.58 -2.21
CA TYR A 22 6.84 -5.39 -1.95
C TYR A 22 7.64 -6.71 -1.96
N PHE A 23 7.11 -7.79 -1.37
CA PHE A 23 7.81 -9.07 -1.28
C PHE A 23 7.62 -9.97 -2.50
N TYR A 24 6.44 -9.98 -3.12
CA TYR A 24 6.12 -10.81 -4.29
C TYR A 24 6.82 -10.33 -5.56
N VAL A 25 7.23 -9.06 -5.60
CA VAL A 25 7.92 -8.39 -6.71
C VAL A 25 9.45 -8.48 -6.56
N ARG A 26 9.97 -8.98 -5.44
CA ARG A 26 11.42 -9.10 -5.24
C ARG A 26 12.10 -10.12 -6.16
N ASP A 27 11.31 -10.96 -6.83
CA ASP A 27 11.76 -11.88 -7.87
C ASP A 27 12.02 -11.09 -9.17
N ASP A 28 13.19 -11.29 -9.79
CA ASP A 28 13.90 -10.39 -10.74
C ASP A 28 13.14 -9.95 -12.02
N SER A 29 11.86 -10.29 -12.18
CA SER A 29 11.08 -10.10 -13.41
C SER A 29 9.83 -9.23 -13.26
N LEU A 30 9.41 -8.86 -12.06
CA LEU A 30 8.24 -8.01 -11.83
C LEU A 30 8.69 -6.71 -11.16
N TYR A 31 8.33 -5.58 -11.75
CA TYR A 31 8.52 -4.25 -11.18
C TYR A 31 7.28 -3.91 -10.32
N GLY A 32 7.49 -3.35 -9.13
CA GLY A 32 6.45 -3.17 -8.08
C GLY A 32 5.14 -2.60 -8.58
N TYR A 33 4.04 -3.09 -8.02
CA TYR A 33 2.69 -2.70 -8.42
C TYR A 33 1.96 -2.00 -7.27
N PRO A 34 1.35 -0.81 -7.50
CA PRO A 34 1.45 0.08 -8.65
C PRO A 34 2.76 0.86 -8.79
N LEU A 35 3.56 1.02 -7.73
CA LEU A 35 4.80 1.78 -7.77
C LEU A 35 6.03 0.85 -7.80
N VAL A 36 6.97 1.17 -8.67
CA VAL A 36 8.20 0.40 -8.87
C VAL A 36 9.19 0.66 -7.73
N TYR A 37 9.63 -0.41 -7.08
CA TYR A 37 10.68 -0.37 -6.05
C TYR A 37 12.06 -0.54 -6.69
N PHE A 38 13.02 0.30 -6.30
CA PHE A 38 14.41 0.13 -6.71
C PHE A 38 15.09 -0.90 -5.81
N ARG A 39 15.70 -1.93 -6.40
CA ARG A 39 16.55 -2.89 -5.67
C ARG A 39 17.78 -2.15 -5.18
N ILE A 40 17.92 -2.02 -3.87
CA ILE A 40 19.13 -1.48 -3.25
C ILE A 40 20.17 -2.60 -3.32
N ILE A 41 21.12 -2.48 -4.25
CA ILE A 41 22.29 -3.35 -4.29
C ILE A 41 23.29 -2.76 -3.29
N GLU A 42 23.28 -3.26 -2.06
CA GLU A 42 24.31 -2.94 -1.06
C GLU A 42 25.61 -3.65 -1.44
N SER A 43 26.37 -3.11 -2.39
CA SER A 43 27.76 -3.51 -2.57
C SER A 43 28.60 -2.82 -1.49
N ALA A 44 28.94 -3.58 -0.45
CA ALA A 44 29.63 -3.12 0.76
C ALA A 44 31.09 -2.64 0.54
N GLU A 45 31.56 -2.52 -0.71
CA GLU A 45 32.98 -2.40 -1.03
C GLU A 45 33.49 -0.94 -1.13
N THR A 46 32.63 0.07 -1.20
CA THR A 46 33.07 1.48 -1.28
C THR A 46 32.14 2.46 -0.56
N THR A 47 32.72 3.48 0.08
CA THR A 47 32.01 4.56 0.80
C THR A 47 31.07 5.36 -0.11
N SER A 48 31.37 5.46 -1.41
CA SER A 48 30.46 6.02 -2.42
C SER A 48 29.18 5.20 -2.59
N ASN A 49 29.30 3.86 -2.55
CA ASN A 49 28.16 2.95 -2.70
C ASN A 49 27.28 2.94 -1.44
N GLN A 50 27.85 3.18 -0.25
CA GLN A 50 27.07 3.36 0.98
C GLN A 50 26.21 4.64 0.97
N LEU A 51 26.74 5.77 0.47
CA LEU A 51 25.97 7.01 0.33
C LEU A 51 24.83 6.86 -0.69
N ILE A 52 25.11 6.18 -1.82
CA ILE A 52 24.11 5.87 -2.84
C ILE A 52 23.04 4.90 -2.28
N GLY A 53 23.45 3.86 -1.55
CA GLY A 53 22.55 2.92 -0.88
C GLY A 53 21.65 3.59 0.17
N GLN A 54 22.17 4.54 0.95
CA GLN A 54 21.39 5.29 1.93
C GLN A 54 20.37 6.24 1.27
N SER A 55 20.74 6.89 0.16
CA SER A 55 19.84 7.75 -0.61
C SER A 55 18.72 6.96 -1.28
N LEU A 56 19.07 5.84 -1.94
CA LEU A 56 18.11 4.92 -2.55
C LEU A 56 17.20 4.26 -1.51
N GLY A 57 17.73 3.92 -0.34
CA GLY A 57 16.94 3.43 0.80
C GLY A 57 15.85 4.41 1.22
N LYS A 58 16.19 5.68 1.42
CA LYS A 58 15.21 6.74 1.74
C LYS A 58 14.14 6.89 0.65
N PHE A 59 14.54 6.83 -0.62
CA PHE A 59 13.60 6.89 -1.74
C PHE A 59 12.64 5.68 -1.75
N SER A 60 13.15 4.47 -1.54
CA SER A 60 12.33 3.25 -1.45
C SER A 60 11.31 3.30 -0.30
N TYR A 61 11.67 3.88 0.85
CA TYR A 61 10.71 4.11 1.94
C TYR A 61 9.61 5.10 1.58
N LEU A 62 9.94 6.17 0.84
CA LEU A 62 8.93 7.13 0.36
C LEU A 62 7.99 6.49 -0.64
N VAL A 63 8.51 5.69 -1.57
CA VAL A 63 7.71 4.93 -2.54
C VAL A 63 6.76 3.96 -1.82
N PHE A 64 7.27 3.23 -0.81
CA PHE A 64 6.45 2.34 0.02
C PHE A 64 5.31 3.09 0.72
N LEU A 65 5.60 4.26 1.29
CA LEU A 65 4.59 5.04 2.01
C LEU A 65 3.53 5.62 1.07
N LEU A 66 3.93 6.05 -0.13
CA LEU A 66 3.02 6.46 -1.21
C LEU A 66 2.12 5.31 -1.64
N ASP A 67 2.69 4.12 -1.82
CA ASP A 67 1.96 2.92 -2.21
C ASP A 67 0.95 2.48 -1.15
N LEU A 68 1.35 2.56 0.12
CA LEU A 68 0.46 2.32 1.27
C LEU A 68 -0.71 3.30 1.29
N ILE A 69 -0.46 4.60 1.09
CA ILE A 69 -1.52 5.61 1.05
C ILE A 69 -2.45 5.35 -0.12
N PHE A 70 -1.91 5.01 -1.30
CA PHE A 70 -2.71 4.71 -2.48
C PHE A 70 -3.69 3.56 -2.21
N TRP A 71 -3.21 2.42 -1.72
CA TRP A 71 -4.06 1.28 -1.39
C TRP A 71 -5.05 1.58 -0.26
N TRP A 72 -4.62 2.32 0.76
CA TRP A 72 -5.48 2.71 1.86
C TRP A 72 -6.65 3.59 1.39
N LEU A 73 -6.39 4.55 0.49
CA LEU A 73 -7.44 5.40 -0.07
C LEU A 73 -8.44 4.60 -0.91
N ILE A 74 -7.95 3.71 -1.78
CA ILE A 74 -8.82 2.85 -2.61
C ILE A 74 -9.70 1.96 -1.73
N LEU A 75 -9.10 1.25 -0.78
CA LEU A 75 -9.83 0.35 0.11
C LEU A 75 -10.84 1.10 0.98
N SER A 76 -10.49 2.31 1.43
CA SER A 76 -11.41 3.16 2.19
C SER A 76 -12.58 3.65 1.33
N ALA A 77 -12.33 4.04 0.07
CA ALA A 77 -13.39 4.41 -0.87
C ALA A 77 -14.32 3.24 -1.19
N VAL A 78 -13.76 2.06 -1.45
CA VAL A 78 -14.53 0.83 -1.67
C VAL A 78 -15.39 0.51 -0.45
N LEU A 79 -14.83 0.60 0.76
CA LEU A 79 -15.56 0.35 1.99
C LEU A 79 -16.74 1.31 2.17
N VAL A 80 -16.56 2.60 1.86
CA VAL A 80 -17.64 3.60 1.88
C VAL A 80 -18.73 3.24 0.86
N ILE A 81 -18.35 2.84 -0.36
CA ILE A 81 -19.29 2.42 -1.40
C ILE A 81 -20.07 1.20 -0.95
N VAL A 82 -19.40 0.14 -0.48
CA VAL A 82 -20.06 -1.09 -0.01
C VAL A 82 -21.01 -0.79 1.12
N LYS A 83 -20.59 0.03 2.09
CA LYS A 83 -21.46 0.41 3.20
C LYS A 83 -22.72 1.13 2.71
N ASN A 84 -22.57 2.16 1.88
CA ASN A 84 -23.68 3.03 1.52
C ASN A 84 -24.59 2.46 0.42
N TYR A 85 -24.08 1.61 -0.47
CA TYR A 85 -24.79 1.12 -1.65
C TYR A 85 -25.10 -0.37 -1.65
N ILE A 86 -24.45 -1.17 -0.80
CA ILE A 86 -24.73 -2.61 -0.71
C ILE A 86 -25.42 -2.95 0.60
N LEU A 87 -24.92 -2.41 1.72
CA LEU A 87 -25.46 -2.73 3.05
C LEU A 87 -26.65 -1.85 3.44
N ASP A 88 -26.57 -0.54 3.18
CA ASP A 88 -27.64 0.41 3.49
C ASP A 88 -28.69 0.50 2.35
N PHE A 89 -28.53 -0.27 1.27
CA PHE A 89 -29.47 -0.34 0.15
C PHE A 89 -30.56 -1.38 0.44
N GLU A 90 -31.34 -1.17 1.51
CA GLU A 90 -32.63 -1.83 1.64
C GLU A 90 -33.64 -1.04 0.80
N PRO A 91 -34.29 -1.65 -0.22
CA PRO A 91 -35.40 -0.99 -0.89
C PRO A 91 -36.50 -0.81 0.15
N SER A 92 -36.84 0.44 0.45
CA SER A 92 -38.00 0.81 1.26
C SER A 92 -39.29 0.53 0.49
N GLU A 93 -39.58 -0.73 0.18
CA GLU A 93 -40.83 -1.13 -0.46
C GLU A 93 -41.44 -2.32 0.28
N LYS A 94 -41.99 -2.00 1.45
CA LYS A 94 -43.21 -2.64 1.94
C LYS A 94 -44.13 -1.56 2.49
N LYS A 95 -44.97 -1.00 1.60
CA LYS A 95 -46.30 -0.51 1.97
C LYS A 95 -47.27 -0.87 0.86
#